data_AF-A0A1W2P8D9-F1
#
_entry.id   AF-A0A1W2P8D9-F1
#
_cell.length_a   1.000
_cell.length_b   1.000
_cell.length_c   1.000
_cell.angle_alpha   90.00
_cell.angle_beta   90.00
_cell.angle_gamma   90.00
#
_symmetry.space_group_name_H-M   'P 1'
#
loop_
_entity.id
_entity.type
_entity.pdbx_description
1 polymer ?
#
loop_
_entity_poly.entity_id
_entity_poly.type
_entity_poly.pdbx_seq_one_letter_code
_entity_poly.pdbx_strand_id
1 'polypeptide(L)'
;CSHEMAAGILKQALAMGMMTEYYHYIFTTLTDAALMYDAVHVVSVAVQQFPQMTVSSLQCNRHKPWRFGTRFMSLIKEAHWEGLTGRITFNKTNGLRTDFDLDVISLKEEGLEKIGTWDPSSGLNMTESQKGKPANITDSLSNRSLIVTTILEEPYVLFKKSDKPLYGNDRFEGYCIDL
;
A
#
# COMPACT_ATOMS: atom_id res chain seq x y z
N CYS A 1 -5.33 -2.27 10.76
CA CYS A 1 -4.83 -3.15 9.70
C CYS A 1 -4.40 -4.46 10.34
N SER A 2 -4.86 -5.62 9.87
CA SER A 2 -4.36 -6.92 10.37
C SER A 2 -3.01 -7.25 9.72
N HIS A 3 -2.23 -8.14 10.36
CA HIS A 3 -0.95 -8.59 9.79
C HIS A 3 -1.14 -9.24 8.40
N GLU A 4 -2.21 -10.01 8.22
CA GLU A 4 -2.54 -10.64 6.93
C GLU A 4 -2.82 -9.62 5.83
N MET A 5 -3.55 -8.56 6.15
CA MET A 5 -3.85 -7.47 5.23
C MET A 5 -2.58 -6.72 4.83
N ALA A 6 -1.73 -6.36 5.81
CA ALA A 6 -0.45 -5.73 5.55
C ALA A 6 0.44 -6.61 4.66
N ALA A 7 0.52 -7.92 4.93
CA ALA A 7 1.26 -8.87 4.10
C ALA A 7 0.70 -8.95 2.66
N GLY A 8 -0.62 -8.89 2.50
CA GLY A 8 -1.28 -8.84 1.18
C GLY A 8 -0.91 -7.58 0.39
N ILE A 9 -0.93 -6.41 1.05
CA ILE A 9 -0.56 -5.13 0.44
C ILE A 9 0.91 -5.15 0.02
N LEU A 10 1.82 -5.63 0.88
CA LEU A 10 3.25 -5.72 0.59
C LEU A 10 3.56 -6.67 -0.58
N LYS A 11 2.81 -7.77 -0.73
CA LYS A 11 2.94 -8.65 -1.91
C LYS A 11 2.56 -7.94 -3.21
N GLN A 12 1.53 -7.09 -3.19
CA GLN A 12 1.16 -6.29 -4.36
C GLN A 12 2.25 -5.26 -4.69
N ALA A 13 2.78 -4.57 -3.67
CA ALA A 13 3.90 -3.65 -3.83
C ALA A 13 5.14 -4.34 -4.41
N LEU A 14 5.45 -5.56 -3.95
CA LEU A 14 6.54 -6.38 -4.49
C LEU A 14 6.35 -6.68 -5.98
N ALA A 15 5.14 -7.11 -6.38
CA ALA A 15 4.83 -7.40 -7.78
C ALA A 15 4.92 -6.16 -8.69
N MET A 16 4.76 -4.96 -8.12
CA MET A 16 4.92 -3.68 -8.81
C MET A 16 6.37 -3.17 -8.80
N GLY A 17 7.33 -3.92 -8.23
CA GLY A 17 8.74 -3.52 -8.17
C GLY A 17 9.03 -2.44 -7.12
N MET A 18 8.16 -2.31 -6.12
CA MET A 18 8.21 -1.20 -5.15
C MET A 18 8.74 -1.62 -3.78
N MET A 19 9.33 -2.81 -3.66
CA MET A 19 10.00 -3.27 -2.45
C MET A 19 11.51 -3.04 -2.56
N THR A 20 11.92 -1.79 -2.75
CA THR A 20 13.31 -1.37 -2.79
C THR A 20 13.64 -0.51 -1.58
N GLU A 21 14.92 -0.20 -1.35
CA GLU A 21 15.39 0.69 -0.28
C GLU A 21 14.82 2.12 -0.35
N TYR A 22 14.21 2.48 -1.48
CA TYR A 22 13.59 3.78 -1.73
C TYR A 22 12.17 3.89 -1.18
N TYR A 23 11.52 2.78 -0.85
CA TYR A 23 10.13 2.76 -0.38
C TYR A 23 10.06 2.31 1.08
N HIS A 24 9.62 3.23 1.93
CA HIS A 24 9.36 2.96 3.34
C HIS A 24 7.86 2.93 3.57
N TYR A 25 7.32 1.77 3.97
CA TYR A 25 5.89 1.59 4.21
C TYR A 25 5.58 1.67 5.70
N ILE A 26 4.69 2.60 6.07
CA ILE A 26 4.18 2.72 7.43
C ILE A 26 2.73 2.25 7.46
N PHE A 27 2.49 1.11 8.10
CA PHE A 27 1.14 0.63 8.40
C PHE A 27 0.73 1.13 9.77
N THR A 28 0.00 2.24 9.81
CA THR A 28 -0.57 2.74 11.05
C THR A 28 -2.00 2.27 11.24
N THR A 29 -2.40 2.08 12.49
CA THR A 29 -3.81 1.96 12.86
C THR A 29 -4.42 3.34 13.03
N LEU A 30 -5.70 3.47 12.73
CA LEU A 30 -6.46 4.69 13.03
C LEU A 30 -6.35 5.03 14.51
N THR A 31 -6.33 6.33 14.83
CA THR A 31 -6.35 6.79 16.21
C THR A 31 -7.72 6.50 16.83
N ASP A 32 -7.73 5.95 18.04
CA ASP A 32 -8.98 5.62 18.75
C ASP A 32 -9.90 6.84 18.92
N ALA A 33 -9.32 8.05 18.98
CA ALA A 33 -10.06 9.30 19.04
C ALA A 33 -10.86 9.57 17.76
N ALA A 34 -10.28 9.35 16.57
CA ALA A 34 -10.98 9.52 15.30
C ALA A 34 -12.09 8.47 15.14
N LEU A 35 -11.82 7.23 15.55
CA LEU A 35 -12.82 6.15 15.56
C LEU A 35 -13.99 6.46 16.50
N MET A 36 -13.72 7.00 17.69
CA MET A 36 -14.76 7.40 18.64
C MET A 36 -15.62 8.54 18.09
N TYR A 37 -14.98 9.56 17.48
CA TYR A 37 -15.67 10.66 16.83
C TYR A 37 -16.66 10.15 15.78
N ASP A 38 -16.18 9.28 14.89
CA ASP A 38 -16.98 8.69 13.82
C ASP A 38 -18.11 7.80 14.37
N ALA A 39 -17.84 7.01 15.41
CA ALA A 39 -18.84 6.14 16.04
C ALA A 39 -20.02 6.93 16.62
N VAL A 40 -19.76 8.05 17.29
CA VAL A 40 -20.82 8.93 17.84
C VAL A 40 -21.70 9.46 16.71
N HIS A 41 -21.12 9.86 15.58
CA HIS A 41 -21.87 10.39 14.45
C HIS A 41 -22.72 9.33 13.75
N VAL A 42 -22.19 8.11 13.58
CA VAL A 42 -22.95 6.98 13.05
C VAL A 42 -24.20 6.69 13.90
N VAL A 43 -24.05 6.66 15.23
CA VAL A 43 -25.19 6.46 16.14
C VAL A 43 -26.15 7.64 16.08
N SER A 44 -25.65 8.88 15.99
CA SER A 44 -26.46 10.09 15.85
C SER A 44 -27.35 10.04 14.61
N VAL A 45 -26.80 9.65 13.46
CA VAL A 45 -27.55 9.47 12.20
C VAL A 45 -28.67 8.43 12.38
N ALA A 46 -28.37 7.28 13.01
CA ALA A 46 -29.38 6.24 13.26
C ALA A 46 -30.50 6.72 14.20
N VAL A 47 -30.17 7.52 15.22
CA VAL A 47 -31.17 8.12 16.14
C VAL A 47 -32.05 9.13 15.42
N GLN A 48 -31.48 9.99 14.57
CA GLN A 48 -32.25 10.97 13.78
C GLN A 48 -33.25 10.29 12.84
N GLN A 49 -32.92 9.10 12.34
CA GLN A 49 -33.81 8.29 11.51
C GLN A 49 -34.86 7.48 12.30
N PHE A 50 -34.88 7.58 13.63
CA PHE A 50 -35.82 6.88 14.51
C PHE A 50 -36.75 7.86 15.26
N PRO A 51 -37.88 8.29 14.66
CA PRO A 51 -38.71 9.37 15.19
C PRO A 51 -39.55 9.02 16.43
N GLN A 52 -39.75 7.74 16.77
CA GLN A 52 -40.62 7.28 17.86
C GLN A 52 -39.90 6.28 18.79
N MET A 53 -38.63 6.56 19.09
CA MET A 53 -37.80 5.71 19.94
C MET A 53 -38.18 5.91 21.41
N THR A 54 -38.46 4.82 22.12
CA THR A 54 -38.59 4.88 23.58
C THR A 54 -37.41 4.19 24.25
N VAL A 55 -36.81 4.85 25.22
CA VAL A 55 -35.74 4.28 26.04
C VAL A 55 -36.38 3.41 27.14
N SER A 56 -35.73 2.31 27.49
CA SER A 56 -36.20 1.42 28.56
C SER A 56 -35.01 0.95 29.39
N SER A 57 -35.16 1.00 30.72
CA SER A 57 -34.22 0.33 31.61
C SER A 57 -34.43 -1.18 31.54
N LEU A 58 -33.34 -1.94 31.37
CA LEU A 58 -33.37 -3.39 31.27
C LEU A 58 -32.71 -4.03 32.50
N GLN A 59 -33.08 -5.28 32.78
CA GLN A 59 -32.51 -6.07 33.88
C GLN A 59 -31.93 -7.37 33.33
N CYS A 60 -30.65 -7.65 33.63
CA CYS A 60 -29.95 -8.84 33.15
C CYS A 60 -30.68 -10.14 33.52
N ASN A 61 -31.21 -10.23 34.75
CA ASN A 61 -31.90 -11.42 35.26
C ASN A 61 -33.23 -11.74 34.57
N ARG A 62 -33.82 -10.77 33.85
CA ARG A 62 -35.12 -10.94 33.19
C ARG A 62 -35.00 -11.34 31.72
N HIS A 63 -33.79 -11.35 31.16
CA HIS A 63 -33.50 -11.70 29.77
C HIS A 63 -34.45 -11.05 28.73
N LYS A 64 -35.02 -9.88 29.05
CA LYS A 64 -35.95 -9.17 28.17
C LYS A 64 -35.18 -8.14 27.34
N PRO A 65 -35.02 -8.34 26.03
CA PRO A 65 -34.34 -7.38 25.18
C PRO A 65 -35.18 -6.11 24.99
N TRP A 66 -34.52 -5.03 24.60
CA TRP A 66 -35.21 -3.80 24.22
C TRP A 66 -36.02 -4.02 22.93
N ARG A 67 -37.31 -3.66 22.96
CA ARG A 67 -38.28 -3.89 21.87
C ARG A 67 -37.79 -3.40 20.51
N PHE A 68 -37.06 -2.28 20.47
CA PHE A 68 -36.61 -1.67 19.23
C PHE A 68 -35.17 -2.04 18.84
N GLY A 69 -34.50 -2.91 19.62
CA GLY A 69 -33.07 -3.20 19.43
C GLY A 69 -32.74 -3.69 18.01
N THR A 70 -33.54 -4.61 17.45
CA THR A 70 -33.31 -5.13 16.09
C THR A 70 -33.50 -4.07 15.02
N ARG A 71 -34.55 -3.24 15.12
CA ARG A 71 -34.83 -2.15 14.18
C ARG A 71 -33.75 -1.07 14.25
N PHE A 72 -33.36 -0.67 15.47
CA PHE A 72 -32.31 0.33 15.67
C PHE A 72 -30.96 -0.17 15.15
N MET A 73 -30.65 -1.45 15.36
CA MET A 73 -29.45 -2.07 14.77
C MET A 73 -29.47 -2.04 13.24
N SER A 74 -30.63 -2.22 12.59
CA SER A 74 -30.76 -2.07 11.13
C SER A 74 -30.40 -0.64 10.69
N LEU A 75 -30.90 0.38 11.40
CA LEU A 75 -30.58 1.78 11.09
C LEU A 75 -29.10 2.08 11.25
N ILE A 76 -28.43 1.51 12.27
CA ILE A 76 -26.97 1.64 12.41
C ILE A 76 -26.25 1.02 11.20
N LYS A 77 -26.67 -0.18 10.77
CA LYS A 77 -26.08 -0.86 9.60
C LYS A 77 -26.36 -0.14 8.28
N GLU A 78 -27.45 0.62 8.20
CA GLU A 78 -27.84 1.42 7.04
C GLU A 78 -27.32 2.86 7.10
N ALA A 79 -26.67 3.26 8.20
CA ALA A 79 -26.10 4.58 8.35
C ALA A 79 -24.94 4.78 7.35
N HIS A 80 -24.96 5.95 6.69
CA HIS A 80 -23.90 6.41 5.82
C HIS A 80 -23.33 7.69 6.42
N TRP A 81 -22.02 7.75 6.58
CA TRP A 81 -21.33 8.91 7.15
C TRP A 81 -19.97 9.09 6.48
N GLU A 82 -19.63 10.35 6.17
CA GLU A 82 -18.28 10.73 5.74
C GLU A 82 -17.54 11.28 6.97
N GLY A 83 -16.71 10.44 7.56
CA GLY A 83 -16.04 10.71 8.83
C GLY A 83 -14.58 11.14 8.68
N LEU A 84 -13.89 11.26 9.82
CA LEU A 84 -12.45 11.52 9.86
C LEU A 84 -11.66 10.37 9.24
N THR A 85 -12.23 9.16 9.26
CA THR A 85 -11.65 7.94 8.69
C THR A 85 -12.15 7.65 7.27
N GLY A 86 -12.72 8.66 6.61
CA GLY A 86 -13.32 8.56 5.27
C GLY A 86 -14.74 7.98 5.29
N ARG A 87 -15.14 7.38 4.17
CA ARG A 87 -16.49 6.85 3.98
C ARG A 87 -16.75 5.67 4.91
N ILE A 88 -17.86 5.74 5.65
CA ILE A 88 -18.30 4.70 6.58
C ILE A 88 -19.56 4.05 6.04
N THR A 89 -19.43 2.78 5.68
CA THR A 89 -20.54 1.90 5.29
C THR A 89 -20.36 0.55 5.97
N PHE A 90 -21.49 -0.07 6.32
CA PHE A 90 -21.48 -1.39 6.94
C PHE A 90 -22.05 -2.42 5.98
N ASN A 91 -21.47 -3.61 6.00
CA ASN A 91 -22.08 -4.75 5.36
C ASN A 91 -23.42 -5.06 6.04
N LYS A 92 -24.51 -5.04 5.26
CA LYS A 92 -25.88 -5.17 5.77
C LYS A 92 -26.13 -6.48 6.52
N THR A 93 -25.43 -7.55 6.15
CA THR A 93 -25.59 -8.87 6.75
C THR A 93 -24.88 -8.95 8.10
N ASN A 94 -23.57 -8.73 8.13
CA ASN A 94 -22.76 -8.94 9.36
C ASN A 94 -22.56 -7.67 10.21
N GLY A 95 -22.85 -6.48 9.68
CA GLY A 95 -22.68 -5.20 10.38
C GLY A 95 -21.23 -4.72 10.50
N LEU A 96 -20.31 -5.29 9.73
CA LEU A 96 -18.89 -4.94 9.77
C LEU A 96 -18.56 -3.91 8.69
N ARG A 97 -17.67 -2.97 9.01
CA ARG A 97 -17.08 -2.05 8.04
C ARG A 97 -15.96 -2.78 7.29
N THR A 98 -16.24 -3.22 6.07
CA THR A 98 -15.30 -3.93 5.21
C THR A 98 -14.93 -3.15 3.95
N ASP A 99 -15.66 -2.08 3.64
CA ASP A 99 -15.35 -1.13 2.57
C ASP A 99 -14.66 0.09 3.20
N PHE A 100 -13.36 0.20 2.98
CA PHE A 100 -12.53 1.31 3.48
C PHE A 100 -11.27 1.44 2.64
N ASP A 101 -10.77 2.66 2.57
CA ASP A 101 -9.52 2.98 1.89
C ASP A 101 -8.38 3.06 2.90
N LEU A 102 -7.18 2.69 2.47
CA LEU A 102 -5.93 2.86 3.19
C LEU A 102 -5.00 3.77 2.38
N ASP A 103 -4.48 4.79 3.04
CA ASP A 103 -3.48 5.66 2.45
C ASP A 103 -2.10 5.00 2.53
N VAL A 104 -1.40 4.98 1.41
CA VAL A 104 -0.01 4.50 1.32
C VAL A 104 0.91 5.70 1.42
N ILE A 105 1.66 5.77 2.50
CA ILE A 105 2.53 6.88 2.83
C ILE A 105 3.98 6.39 2.76
N SER A 106 4.85 7.20 2.16
CA SER A 106 6.29 7.00 2.12
C SER A 106 7.02 8.11 2.87
N LEU A 107 8.15 7.77 3.50
CA LEU A 107 9.08 8.74 4.05
C LEU A 107 10.07 9.19 2.97
N LYS A 108 10.11 10.49 2.71
CA LYS A 108 11.09 11.16 1.86
C LYS A 108 11.94 12.12 2.71
N GLU A 109 12.99 12.68 2.11
CA GLU A 109 13.84 13.67 2.79
C GLU A 109 13.04 14.87 3.33
N GLU A 110 12.03 15.32 2.58
CA GLU A 110 11.13 16.43 2.94
C GLU A 110 10.04 16.03 3.96
N GLY A 111 9.94 14.74 4.32
CA GLY A 111 8.95 14.21 5.25
C GLY A 111 8.03 13.15 4.66
N LEU A 112 6.88 12.95 5.32
CA LEU A 112 5.90 11.93 4.93
C LEU A 112 5.04 12.42 3.76
N GLU A 113 4.98 11.63 2.69
CA GLU A 113 4.17 11.92 1.51
C GLU A 113 3.25 10.74 1.18
N LYS A 114 1.98 11.04 0.90
CA LYS A 114 1.04 10.05 0.36
C LYS A 114 1.41 9.72 -1.08
N ILE A 115 1.76 8.46 -1.31
CA ILE A 115 2.20 7.95 -2.63
C ILE A 115 1.14 7.08 -3.31
N GLY A 116 0.07 6.70 -2.62
CA GLY A 116 -1.00 5.90 -3.21
C GLY A 116 -2.17 5.66 -2.27
N THR A 117 -3.12 4.89 -2.77
CA THR A 117 -4.29 4.40 -2.02
C THR A 117 -4.41 2.90 -2.23
N TRP A 118 -4.95 2.20 -1.24
CA TRP A 118 -5.31 0.80 -1.34
C TRP A 118 -6.73 0.62 -0.85
N ASP A 119 -7.52 -0.17 -1.58
CA ASP A 119 -8.84 -0.58 -1.13
C ASP A 119 -9.04 -2.09 -1.38
N PRO A 120 -9.93 -2.76 -0.63
CA PRO A 120 -10.17 -4.19 -0.78
C PRO A 120 -10.64 -4.63 -2.18
N SER A 121 -11.26 -3.73 -2.95
CA SER A 121 -11.86 -4.05 -4.26
C SER A 121 -10.91 -3.83 -5.43
N SER A 122 -10.12 -2.74 -5.41
CA SER A 122 -9.21 -2.37 -6.50
C SER A 122 -7.75 -2.72 -6.21
N GLY A 123 -7.41 -3.02 -4.96
CA GLY A 123 -6.04 -3.26 -4.53
C GLY A 123 -5.20 -1.99 -4.50
N LEU A 124 -3.88 -2.13 -4.66
CA LEU A 124 -2.92 -1.04 -4.55
C LEU A 124 -2.92 -0.16 -5.81
N ASN A 125 -3.20 1.13 -5.63
CA ASN A 125 -3.13 2.14 -6.68
C ASN A 125 -2.14 3.26 -6.33
N MET A 126 -1.08 3.36 -7.11
CA MET A 126 -0.02 4.37 -6.94
C MET A 126 -0.28 5.63 -7.74
N THR A 127 0.12 6.78 -7.19
CA THR A 127 0.08 8.05 -7.91
C THR A 127 1.06 8.06 -9.08
N GLU A 128 0.72 8.79 -10.14
CA GLU A 128 1.43 8.81 -11.43
C GLU A 128 2.90 9.26 -11.28
N SER A 129 3.20 10.09 -10.28
CA SER A 129 4.58 10.53 -9.94
C SER A 129 5.51 9.40 -9.52
N GLN A 130 4.97 8.25 -9.07
CA GLN A 130 5.76 7.07 -8.68
C GLN A 130 5.89 6.05 -9.81
N LYS A 131 4.92 5.97 -10.72
CA LYS A 131 4.90 4.99 -11.82
C LYS A 131 5.98 5.23 -12.89
N GLY A 132 6.56 6.43 -12.91
CA GLY A 132 7.56 6.87 -13.88
C GLY A 132 8.95 7.15 -13.33
N LYS A 133 9.20 6.94 -12.02
CA LYS A 133 10.58 6.94 -11.51
C LYS A 133 11.15 5.55 -11.78
N PRO A 134 12.02 5.36 -12.80
CA PRO A 134 12.84 4.17 -12.81
C PRO A 134 13.54 4.13 -11.45
N ALA A 135 13.55 2.95 -10.81
CA ALA A 135 14.54 2.69 -9.76
C ALA A 135 15.86 3.27 -10.30
N ASN A 136 16.46 4.23 -9.58
CA ASN A 136 17.64 4.93 -10.07
C ASN A 136 18.58 3.88 -10.66
N ILE A 137 18.88 4.01 -11.96
CA ILE A 137 19.56 2.99 -12.78
C ILE A 137 20.98 2.69 -12.24
N THR A 138 21.41 3.44 -11.21
CA THR A 138 22.62 3.23 -10.43
C THR A 138 22.62 1.95 -9.60
N ASP A 139 21.49 1.49 -9.06
CA ASP A 139 21.52 0.48 -7.98
C ASP A 139 21.16 -0.93 -8.45
N SER A 140 22.11 -1.50 -9.20
CA SER A 140 22.58 -2.88 -9.10
C SER A 140 23.09 -3.34 -10.47
N LEU A 141 24.32 -2.96 -10.78
CA LEU A 141 25.12 -3.62 -11.83
C LEU A 141 25.54 -5.04 -11.45
N SER A 142 25.19 -5.52 -10.24
CA SER A 142 25.46 -6.90 -9.85
C SER A 142 24.75 -7.88 -10.80
N ASN A 143 25.51 -8.82 -11.34
CA ASN A 143 25.07 -9.79 -12.36
C ASN A 143 24.52 -9.19 -13.67
N ARG A 144 25.01 -8.02 -14.08
CA ARG A 144 24.73 -7.45 -15.42
C ARG A 144 26.01 -7.36 -16.24
N SER A 145 26.00 -7.93 -17.44
CA SER A 145 27.06 -7.71 -18.43
C SER A 145 26.73 -6.45 -19.24
N LEU A 146 27.60 -5.45 -19.17
CA LEU A 146 27.49 -4.26 -20.00
C LEU A 146 28.05 -4.56 -21.39
N ILE A 147 27.33 -4.12 -22.43
CA ILE A 147 27.81 -4.21 -23.82
C ILE A 147 28.63 -2.95 -24.09
N VAL A 148 29.92 -3.14 -24.34
CA VAL A 148 30.87 -2.06 -24.64
C VAL A 148 31.24 -2.14 -26.12
N THR A 149 31.09 -1.03 -26.83
CA THR A 149 31.57 -0.88 -28.22
C THR A 149 32.87 -0.10 -28.20
N THR A 150 33.87 -0.60 -28.93
CA THR A 150 35.18 0.04 -29.07
C THR A 150 35.70 -0.10 -30.49
N ILE A 151 36.78 0.60 -30.80
CA ILE A 151 37.50 0.54 -32.08
C ILE A 151 38.90 -0.06 -31.85
N LEU A 152 39.49 -0.65 -32.90
CA LEU A 152 40.86 -1.16 -32.87
C LEU A 152 41.84 0.01 -33.07
N GLU A 153 42.65 0.30 -32.06
CA GLU A 153 43.61 1.41 -32.07
C GLU A 153 44.77 1.11 -31.12
N GLU A 154 46.00 1.07 -31.64
CA GLU A 154 47.20 0.86 -30.80
C GLU A 154 47.58 2.17 -30.07
N PRO A 155 47.91 2.15 -28.76
CA PRO A 155 48.03 1.01 -27.84
C PRO A 155 46.78 0.73 -26.96
N TYR A 156 45.62 1.26 -27.34
CA TYR A 156 44.41 1.27 -26.50
C TYR A 156 43.59 -0.02 -26.59
N VAL A 157 43.39 -0.57 -27.80
CA VAL A 157 42.71 -1.84 -28.03
C VAL A 157 43.36 -2.56 -29.22
N LEU A 158 43.96 -3.71 -28.94
CA LEU A 158 44.69 -4.54 -29.90
C LEU A 158 44.22 -6.00 -29.79
N PHE A 159 44.52 -6.80 -30.80
CA PHE A 159 44.35 -8.24 -30.70
C PHE A 159 45.43 -8.85 -29.81
N LYS A 160 45.00 -9.67 -28.85
CA LYS A 160 45.89 -10.35 -27.93
C LYS A 160 46.72 -11.42 -28.64
N LYS A 161 48.05 -11.36 -28.47
CA LYS A 161 48.94 -12.40 -29.00
C LYS A 161 48.87 -13.64 -28.11
N SER A 162 48.43 -14.77 -28.67
CA SER A 162 48.35 -16.04 -27.95
C SER A 162 48.55 -17.23 -28.88
N ASP A 163 49.23 -18.27 -28.38
CA ASP A 163 49.36 -19.57 -29.05
C ASP A 163 48.09 -20.42 -28.97
N LYS A 164 47.10 -19.97 -28.18
CA LYS A 164 45.79 -20.63 -28.02
C LYS A 164 44.69 -19.81 -28.69
N PRO A 165 43.67 -20.46 -29.27
CA PRO A 165 42.51 -19.75 -29.80
C PRO A 165 41.72 -19.08 -28.66
N LEU A 166 41.48 -17.76 -28.80
CA LEU A 166 40.72 -16.94 -27.86
C LEU A 166 39.34 -16.61 -28.45
N TYR A 167 38.32 -16.45 -27.59
CA TYR A 167 36.94 -16.20 -27.99
C TYR A 167 36.31 -15.08 -27.17
N GLY A 168 35.31 -14.41 -27.75
CA GLY A 168 34.57 -13.34 -27.05
C GLY A 168 35.46 -12.14 -26.70
N ASN A 169 35.36 -11.70 -25.44
CA ASN A 169 36.05 -10.52 -24.90
C ASN A 169 37.56 -10.76 -24.69
N ASP A 170 37.96 -12.02 -24.47
CA ASP A 170 39.36 -12.37 -24.17
C ASP A 170 40.32 -12.20 -25.37
N ARG A 171 39.78 -11.90 -26.56
CA ARG A 171 40.55 -11.72 -27.79
C ARG A 171 41.32 -10.41 -27.86
N PHE A 172 41.02 -9.46 -26.98
CA PHE A 172 41.57 -8.11 -27.03
C PHE A 172 42.44 -7.82 -25.80
N GLU A 173 43.46 -7.00 -25.99
CA GLU A 173 44.33 -6.46 -24.93
C GLU A 173 44.64 -4.98 -25.20
N GLY A 174 45.08 -4.22 -24.20
CA GLY A 174 45.43 -2.82 -24.36
C GLY A 174 44.88 -1.95 -23.23
N TYR A 175 45.26 -0.67 -23.26
CA TYR A 175 44.99 0.25 -22.15
C TYR A 175 43.49 0.39 -21.80
N CYS A 176 42.60 0.39 -22.80
CA CYS A 176 41.15 0.51 -22.57
C CYS A 176 40.49 -0.79 -22.11
N ILE A 177 41.18 -1.93 -22.21
CA ILE A 177 40.70 -3.25 -21.77
C ILE A 177 41.11 -3.52 -20.32
N ASP A 178 42.26 -2.98 -19.89
CA ASP A 178 42.82 -3.16 -18.54
C ASP A 178 42.27 -2.15 -17.50
N LEU A 179 41.58 -1.09 -17.94
CA LEU A 179 41.00 -0.04 -17.08
C LEU A 179 39.67 -0.47 -16.44
#